data_AF-A0A0F9F5U7-F1
#
_entry.id   AF-A0A0F9F5U7-F1
#
_cell.length_a   1.000
_cell.length_b   1.000
_cell.length_c   1.000
_cell.angle_alpha   90.00
_cell.angle_beta   90.00
_cell.angle_gamma   90.00
#
_symmetry.space_group_name_H-M   'P 1'
#
loop_
_entity.id
_entity.type
_entity.pdbx_description
1 polymer ?
#
loop_
_entity_poly.entity_id
_entity_poly.type
_entity_poly.pdbx_seq_one_letter_code
_entity_poly.pdbx_strand_id
1 'polypeptide(L)'
;MPEDPVNEPPRRPGPPSIRFGRNILLWIGLGLLAAMGVTWYSQVFHPTKEVKPQNFWVYLDNDEVKSLVVNTYRNRIEGELRGDYRGRKKGDPTRFYLVVDFKADPRFIERLEKVLEGKSTIWGYAPPPSWLVQALPYIVFYGGLMLLLWFLVFRRLGQAGAGGGFLGNFGRSRHRLTTKEHVDVTFDDVAGIDEAKEDVGGLLQALETA
;
A
#
# COMPACT_ATOMS: atom_id res chain seq x y z
N MET A 1 36.29 -56.80 -23.05
CA MET A 1 35.08 -56.26 -22.41
C MET A 1 35.01 -54.78 -22.76
N PRO A 2 33.94 -54.27 -23.36
CA PRO A 2 33.73 -52.83 -23.52
C PRO A 2 33.23 -52.24 -22.19
N GLU A 3 33.77 -51.10 -21.78
CA GLU A 3 33.34 -50.39 -20.57
C GLU A 3 31.98 -49.71 -20.81
N ASP A 4 31.04 -49.91 -19.90
CA ASP A 4 29.73 -49.26 -19.92
C ASP A 4 29.87 -47.74 -19.68
N PRO A 5 29.12 -46.89 -20.40
CA PRO A 5 29.15 -45.45 -20.18
C PRO A 5 28.52 -45.10 -18.83
N VAL A 6 29.31 -44.47 -17.95
CA VAL A 6 28.88 -43.97 -16.64
C VAL A 6 27.68 -43.04 -16.81
N ASN A 7 26.54 -43.46 -16.27
CA ASN A 7 25.28 -42.73 -16.33
C ASN A 7 25.31 -41.59 -15.30
N GLU A 8 25.66 -40.37 -15.71
CA GLU A 8 25.64 -39.20 -14.83
C GLU A 8 24.19 -38.82 -14.46
N PRO A 9 23.87 -38.56 -13.18
CA PRO A 9 22.52 -38.14 -12.79
C PRO A 9 22.16 -36.77 -13.38
N PRO A 10 20.87 -36.52 -13.68
CA PRO A 10 20.44 -35.27 -14.32
C PRO A 10 20.77 -34.06 -13.44
N ARG A 11 21.48 -33.08 -14.03
CA ARG A 11 21.85 -31.84 -13.34
C ARG A 11 20.59 -31.10 -12.91
N ARG A 12 20.50 -30.79 -11.62
CA ARG A 12 19.40 -30.00 -11.07
C ARG A 12 19.42 -28.59 -11.69
N PRO A 13 18.27 -28.02 -12.07
CA PRO A 13 18.23 -26.64 -12.54
C PRO A 13 18.72 -25.71 -11.42
N GLY A 14 19.67 -24.85 -11.74
CA GLY A 14 20.20 -23.85 -10.81
C GLY A 14 19.15 -22.79 -10.45
N PRO A 15 19.33 -22.09 -9.32
CA PRO A 15 18.39 -21.04 -8.90
C PRO A 15 18.28 -19.93 -9.96
N PRO A 16 17.10 -19.31 -10.13
CA PRO A 16 16.90 -18.27 -11.13
C PRO A 16 17.85 -17.09 -10.88
N SER A 17 18.69 -16.78 -11.87
CA SER A 17 19.62 -15.65 -11.80
C SER A 17 18.84 -14.32 -11.78
N ILE A 18 18.98 -13.54 -10.72
CA ILE A 18 18.43 -12.18 -10.66
C ILE A 18 19.20 -11.33 -11.69
N ARG A 19 18.54 -10.96 -12.79
CA ARG A 19 19.15 -10.18 -13.88
C ARG A 19 19.25 -8.70 -13.48
N PHE A 20 20.33 -8.33 -12.79
CA PHE A 20 20.55 -6.97 -12.29
C PHE A 20 20.74 -5.89 -13.38
N GLY A 21 21.13 -6.25 -14.61
CA GLY A 21 21.60 -5.28 -15.62
C GLY A 21 20.56 -4.35 -16.24
N ARG A 22 19.26 -4.70 -16.24
CA ARG A 22 18.20 -3.87 -16.86
C ARG A 22 17.32 -3.14 -15.85
N ASN A 23 17.33 -3.59 -14.60
CA ASN A 23 16.48 -3.07 -13.54
C ASN A 23 17.31 -2.33 -12.48
N ILE A 24 18.58 -2.03 -12.74
CA ILE A 24 19.44 -1.37 -11.75
C ILE A 24 18.91 0.02 -11.40
N LEU A 25 18.35 0.74 -12.37
CA LEU A 25 17.65 2.00 -12.14
C LEU A 25 16.40 1.83 -11.26
N LEU A 26 15.70 0.69 -11.38
CA LEU A 26 14.57 0.37 -10.50
C LEU A 26 15.02 0.08 -9.07
N TRP A 27 16.14 -0.63 -8.89
CA TRP A 27 16.71 -0.90 -7.56
C TRP A 27 17.29 0.35 -6.91
N ILE A 28 17.96 1.21 -7.69
CA ILE A 28 18.43 2.52 -7.22
C ILE A 28 17.24 3.40 -6.83
N GLY A 29 16.20 3.45 -7.66
CA GLY A 29 14.97 4.18 -7.35
C GLY A 29 14.27 3.65 -6.11
N LEU A 30 14.18 2.34 -5.94
CA LEU A 30 13.61 1.70 -4.75
C LEU A 30 14.42 2.01 -3.48
N GLY A 31 15.75 1.96 -3.58
CA GLY A 31 16.65 2.32 -2.48
C GLY A 31 16.51 3.79 -2.08
N LEU A 32 16.39 4.69 -3.06
CA LEU A 32 16.21 6.12 -2.82
C LEU A 32 14.83 6.42 -2.21
N LEU A 33 13.79 5.70 -2.65
CA LEU A 33 12.44 5.80 -2.09
C LEU A 33 12.38 5.24 -0.66
N ALA A 34 13.09 4.15 -0.38
CA ALA A 34 13.26 3.63 0.98
C ALA A 34 14.01 4.64 1.87
N ALA A 35 15.08 5.25 1.37
CA ALA A 35 15.81 6.29 2.11
C ALA A 35 14.93 7.51 2.40
N MET A 36 14.15 8.00 1.43
CA MET A 36 13.14 9.04 1.65
C MET A 36 12.06 8.60 2.65
N GLY A 37 11.62 7.35 2.59
CA GLY A 37 10.67 6.78 3.54
C GLY A 37 11.23 6.78 4.96
N VAL A 38 12.51 6.44 5.14
CA VAL A 38 13.20 6.45 6.44
C VAL A 38 13.40 7.87 6.96
N THR A 39 13.79 8.83 6.12
CA THR A 39 13.93 10.22 6.55
C THR A 39 12.58 10.85 6.89
N TRP A 40 11.53 10.57 6.12
CA TRP A 40 10.16 11.00 6.42
C TRP A 40 9.60 10.33 7.67
N TYR A 41 9.80 9.02 7.81
CA TYR A 41 9.45 8.27 9.02
C TYR A 41 10.17 8.86 10.23
N SER A 42 11.47 9.11 10.15
CA SER A 42 12.21 9.72 11.24
C SER A 42 11.69 11.12 11.60
N GLN A 43 11.23 11.91 10.64
CA GLN A 43 10.64 13.23 10.91
C GLN A 43 9.24 13.16 11.54
N VAL A 44 8.41 12.21 11.11
CA VAL A 44 7.05 12.03 11.63
C VAL A 44 7.05 11.34 12.99
N PHE A 45 7.97 10.40 13.22
CA PHE A 45 8.06 9.56 14.41
C PHE A 45 9.27 9.94 15.27
N HIS A 46 9.31 11.18 15.75
CA HIS A 46 10.21 11.52 16.86
C HIS A 46 9.67 10.83 18.13
N PRO A 47 10.42 9.92 18.77
CA PRO A 47 9.98 9.29 20.01
C PRO A 47 9.83 10.37 21.09
N THR A 48 8.61 10.64 21.51
CA THR A 48 8.33 11.54 22.63
C THR A 48 8.20 10.71 23.90
N LYS A 49 8.82 11.18 24.99
CA LYS A 49 8.73 10.51 26.29
C LYS A 49 7.64 11.18 27.12
N GLU A 50 6.76 10.37 27.70
CA GLU A 50 5.84 10.87 28.71
C GLU A 50 6.62 11.18 29.99
N VAL A 51 6.50 12.42 30.47
CA VAL A 51 7.08 12.84 31.74
C VAL A 51 5.95 12.98 32.76
N LYS A 52 6.11 12.35 33.93
CA LYS A 52 5.15 12.47 35.03
C LYS A 52 5.05 13.93 35.51
N PRO A 53 3.87 14.40 35.94
CA PRO A 53 3.67 15.77 36.44
C PRO A 53 4.65 16.19 37.55
N GLN A 54 5.10 15.25 38.38
CA GLN A 54 5.99 15.49 39.50
C GLN A 54 7.41 15.89 39.04
N ASN A 55 7.92 15.23 38.01
CA ASN A 55 9.27 15.52 37.48
C ASN A 55 9.26 16.78 36.61
N PHE A 56 8.11 17.12 36.03
CA PHE A 56 7.94 18.32 35.20
C PHE A 56 8.27 19.61 35.95
N TRP A 57 7.73 19.79 37.15
CA TRP A 57 8.02 20.98 37.96
C TRP A 57 9.50 21.10 38.32
N VAL A 58 10.17 19.98 38.59
CA VAL A 58 11.62 19.95 38.85
C VAL A 58 12.42 20.43 37.64
N TYR A 59 12.07 19.98 36.44
CA TYR A 59 12.73 20.44 35.20
C TYR A 59 12.47 21.91 34.93
N LEU A 60 11.26 22.38 35.23
CA LEU A 60 10.89 23.78 35.09
C LEU A 60 11.66 24.65 36.08
N ASP A 61 11.73 24.24 37.35
CA ASP A 61 12.45 24.93 38.43
C ASP A 61 13.95 25.06 38.16
N ASN A 62 14.56 24.05 37.55
CA ASN A 62 15.97 24.04 37.20
C ASN A 62 16.33 24.83 35.92
N ASP A 63 15.38 25.52 35.27
CA ASP A 63 15.54 26.21 33.97
C ASP A 63 16.05 25.27 32.85
N GLU A 64 15.69 23.99 32.93
CA GLU A 64 16.09 22.96 31.96
C GLU A 64 15.11 22.87 30.77
N VAL A 65 14.02 23.64 30.79
CA VAL A 65 13.00 23.65 29.74
C VAL A 65 13.26 24.80 28.77
N LYS A 66 13.50 24.46 27.49
CA LYS A 66 13.75 25.41 26.42
C LYS A 66 12.47 26.00 25.83
N SER A 67 11.49 25.14 25.55
CA SER A 67 10.21 25.57 24.98
C SER A 67 9.04 24.76 25.52
N LEU A 68 7.89 25.41 25.68
CA LEU A 68 6.63 24.79 26.11
C LEU A 68 5.50 25.17 25.16
N VAL A 69 4.71 24.19 24.76
CA VAL A 69 3.51 24.36 23.96
C VAL A 69 2.35 23.73 24.71
N VAL A 70 1.42 24.56 25.15
CA VAL A 70 0.22 24.13 25.87
C VAL A 70 -0.85 23.77 24.84
N ASN A 71 -1.28 22.51 24.82
CA ASN A 71 -2.36 22.03 23.96
C ASN A 71 -3.60 21.70 24.78
N THR A 72 -4.46 22.70 24.96
CA THR A 72 -5.72 22.58 25.69
C THR A 72 -6.71 21.62 25.01
N TYR A 73 -6.63 21.46 23.68
CA TYR A 73 -7.53 20.57 22.92
C TYR A 73 -7.19 19.09 23.11
N ARG A 74 -5.91 18.77 23.34
CA ARG A 74 -5.42 17.41 23.51
C ARG A 74 -5.07 17.08 24.97
N ASN A 75 -5.44 17.94 25.92
CA ASN A 75 -5.16 17.79 27.35
C ASN A 75 -3.69 17.43 27.63
N ARG A 76 -2.77 18.11 26.95
CA ARG A 76 -1.35 17.85 27.08
C ARG A 76 -0.49 19.08 26.87
N ILE A 77 0.68 19.06 27.47
CA ILE A 77 1.72 20.06 27.29
C ILE A 77 2.90 19.36 26.63
N GLU A 78 3.34 19.89 25.51
CA GLU A 78 4.52 19.40 24.80
C GLU A 78 5.68 20.36 25.11
N GLY A 79 6.86 19.82 25.35
CA GLY A 79 8.02 20.64 25.71
C GLY A 79 9.32 20.07 25.17
N GLU A 80 10.32 20.95 25.06
CA GLU A 80 11.69 20.57 24.73
C GLU A 80 12.60 20.92 25.90
N LEU A 81 13.34 19.93 26.40
CA LEU A 81 14.41 20.12 27.38
C LEU A 81 15.68 20.61 26.68
N ARG A 82 16.45 21.44 27.37
CA ARG A 82 17.80 21.83 26.95
C ARG A 82 18.71 20.61 26.91
N GLY A 83 19.63 20.54 25.95
CA GLY A 83 20.43 19.33 25.67
C GLY A 83 21.36 18.85 26.81
N ASP A 84 21.51 19.66 27.85
CA ASP A 84 22.39 19.52 29.02
C ASP A 84 21.64 19.27 30.34
N TYR A 85 20.35 18.87 30.31
CA TYR A 85 19.57 18.63 31.52
C TYR A 85 20.15 17.53 32.43
N ARG A 86 19.99 17.68 33.75
CA ARG A 86 20.51 16.72 34.75
C ARG A 86 19.86 15.35 34.62
N GLY A 87 20.69 14.31 34.53
CA GLY A 87 20.24 12.91 34.45
C GLY A 87 20.01 12.37 33.04
N ARG A 88 20.38 13.13 32.00
CA ARG A 88 20.35 12.68 30.61
C ARG A 88 21.23 11.44 30.40
N LYS A 89 20.62 10.33 29.97
CA LYS A 89 21.36 9.20 29.40
C LYS A 89 21.63 9.49 27.92
N LYS A 90 22.80 9.08 27.42
CA LYS A 90 23.19 9.24 26.02
C LYS A 90 22.16 8.55 25.12
N GLY A 91 21.31 9.34 24.45
CA GLY A 91 20.21 8.85 23.61
C GLY A 91 18.80 9.18 24.12
N ASP A 92 18.64 9.80 25.29
CA ASP A 92 17.32 10.25 25.73
C ASP A 92 16.76 11.36 24.81
N PRO A 93 15.45 11.32 24.50
CA PRO A 93 14.79 12.32 23.67
C PRO A 93 14.74 13.66 24.39
N THR A 94 15.04 14.75 23.67
CA THR A 94 14.91 16.13 24.17
C THR A 94 13.46 16.59 24.24
N ARG A 95 12.55 15.93 23.52
CA ARG A 95 11.12 16.25 23.50
C ARG A 95 10.35 15.37 24.49
N PHE A 96 9.52 16.02 25.29
CA PHE A 96 8.63 15.36 26.21
C PHE A 96 7.19 15.84 26.04
N TYR A 97 6.26 15.05 26.53
CA TYR A 97 4.89 15.51 26.74
C TYR A 97 4.42 15.16 28.14
N LEU A 98 3.53 15.99 28.66
CA LEU A 98 2.86 15.83 29.93
C LEU A 98 1.36 15.81 29.67
N VAL A 99 0.67 14.76 30.11
CA VAL A 99 -0.80 14.70 30.08
C VAL A 99 -1.32 15.49 31.29
N VAL A 100 -2.12 16.52 31.04
CA VAL A 100 -2.72 17.36 32.08
C VAL A 100 -4.20 17.48 31.80
N ASP A 101 -5.02 17.11 32.79
CA ASP A 101 -6.44 17.36 32.73
C ASP A 101 -6.73 18.80 33.19
N PHE A 102 -6.81 19.72 32.23
CA PHE A 102 -7.12 21.13 32.48
C PHE A 102 -8.54 21.36 33.02
N LYS A 103 -9.45 20.38 32.88
CA LYS A 103 -10.80 20.47 33.46
C LYS A 103 -10.78 20.13 34.94
N ALA A 104 -9.95 19.15 35.32
CA ALA A 104 -9.79 18.75 36.72
C ALA A 104 -9.04 19.80 37.55
N ASP A 105 -8.04 20.47 36.97
CA ASP A 105 -7.27 21.53 37.64
C ASP A 105 -7.25 22.82 36.81
N PRO A 106 -8.26 23.70 36.98
CA PRO A 106 -8.35 24.96 36.24
C PRO A 106 -7.25 25.95 36.62
N ARG A 107 -6.58 25.78 37.77
CA ARG A 107 -5.49 26.66 38.23
C ARG A 107 -4.12 26.24 37.72
N PHE A 108 -4.03 25.13 36.98
CA PHE A 108 -2.75 24.62 36.49
C PHE A 108 -2.03 25.66 35.61
N ILE A 109 -2.77 26.29 34.69
CA ILE A 109 -2.22 27.29 33.76
C ILE A 109 -1.73 28.52 34.50
N GLU A 110 -2.50 29.01 35.48
CA GLU A 110 -2.12 30.16 36.31
C GLU A 110 -0.80 29.90 37.07
N ARG A 111 -0.64 28.69 37.63
CA ARG A 111 0.63 28.31 38.28
C ARG A 111 1.77 28.20 37.29
N LEU A 112 1.51 27.64 36.10
CA LEU A 112 2.51 27.52 35.05
C LEU A 112 3.00 28.90 34.59
N GLU A 113 2.08 29.82 34.32
CA GLU A 113 2.37 31.20 33.90
C GLU A 113 3.21 31.92 34.94
N LYS A 114 2.83 31.83 36.23
CA LYS A 114 3.58 32.42 37.33
C LYS A 114 5.00 31.87 37.49
N VAL A 115 5.24 30.58 37.21
CA VAL A 115 6.58 29.98 37.27
C VAL A 115 7.42 30.35 36.04
N LEU A 116 6.75 30.63 34.92
CA LEU A 116 7.38 31.07 33.67
C LEU A 116 7.69 32.57 33.67
N GLU A 117 6.96 33.38 34.44
CA GLU A 117 7.27 34.78 34.70
C GLU A 117 8.66 34.90 35.34
N GLY A 118 9.64 35.36 34.54
CA GLY A 118 11.03 35.51 34.96
C GLY A 118 11.99 34.42 34.45
N LYS A 119 11.51 33.45 33.66
CA LYS A 119 12.36 32.43 33.01
C LYS A 119 12.55 32.72 31.53
N SER A 120 13.62 32.14 30.97
CA SER A 120 13.96 32.29 29.55
C SER A 120 13.26 31.28 28.64
N THR A 121 12.32 30.50 29.19
CA THR A 121 11.54 29.50 28.46
C THR A 121 10.53 30.17 27.53
N ILE A 122 10.59 29.81 26.25
CA ILE A 122 9.61 30.27 25.25
C ILE A 122 8.36 29.42 25.41
N TRP A 123 7.22 30.04 25.73
CA TRP A 123 5.95 29.32 25.89
C TRP A 123 4.83 29.91 25.03
N GLY A 124 3.84 29.09 24.70
CA GLY A 124 2.66 29.53 23.97
C GLY A 124 1.59 28.45 23.84
N TYR A 125 0.45 28.83 23.29
CA TYR A 125 -0.67 27.92 23.03
C TYR A 125 -0.55 27.30 21.65
N ALA A 126 -0.81 25.99 21.56
CA ALA A 126 -0.96 25.33 20.26
C ALA A 126 -2.19 25.92 19.56
N PRO A 127 -2.08 26.35 18.28
CA PRO A 127 -3.25 26.77 17.54
C PRO A 127 -4.25 25.59 17.45
N PRO A 128 -5.56 25.88 17.48
CA PRO A 128 -6.57 24.86 17.26
C PRO A 128 -6.26 24.09 15.98
N PRO A 129 -6.41 22.76 16.00
CA PRO A 129 -6.05 21.96 14.84
C PRO A 129 -7.01 22.32 13.70
N SER A 130 -6.50 23.05 12.70
CA SER A 130 -7.29 23.44 11.53
C SER A 130 -7.75 22.19 10.79
N TRP A 131 -9.05 22.08 10.52
CA TRP A 131 -9.63 20.95 9.80
C TRP A 131 -8.94 20.75 8.44
N LEU A 132 -8.54 21.84 7.78
CA LEU A 132 -7.85 21.81 6.49
C LEU A 132 -6.44 21.21 6.62
N VAL A 133 -5.70 21.60 7.66
CA VAL A 133 -4.36 21.05 7.95
C VAL A 133 -4.44 19.58 8.33
N GLN A 134 -5.49 19.19 9.06
CA GLN A 134 -5.74 17.78 9.39
C GLN A 134 -6.18 16.97 8.16
N ALA A 135 -6.91 17.57 7.22
CA ALA A 135 -7.38 16.92 6.01
C ALA A 135 -6.27 16.79 4.93
N LEU A 136 -5.28 17.67 4.95
CA LEU A 136 -4.19 17.73 3.95
C LEU A 136 -3.51 16.37 3.67
N PRO A 137 -3.08 15.58 4.67
CA PRO A 137 -2.49 14.27 4.41
C PRO A 137 -3.43 13.31 3.69
N TYR A 138 -4.72 13.32 4.05
CA TYR A 138 -5.74 12.50 3.39
C TYR A 138 -6.01 12.97 1.97
N ILE A 139 -6.10 14.28 1.75
CA ILE A 139 -6.29 14.87 0.43
C ILE A 139 -5.11 14.52 -0.48
N VAL A 140 -3.88 14.61 0.02
CA VAL A 140 -2.68 14.24 -0.75
C VAL A 140 -2.65 12.75 -1.03
N PHE A 141 -2.96 11.91 -0.05
CA PHE A 141 -2.95 10.45 -0.22
C PHE A 141 -4.03 9.97 -1.19
N TYR A 142 -5.30 10.31 -0.94
CA TYR A 142 -6.43 9.91 -1.79
C TYR A 142 -6.42 10.63 -3.13
N GLY A 143 -6.07 11.93 -3.15
CA GLY A 143 -5.91 12.70 -4.38
C GLY A 143 -4.77 12.18 -5.24
N GLY A 144 -3.63 11.85 -4.63
CA GLY A 144 -2.50 11.21 -5.31
C GLY A 144 -2.87 9.82 -5.87
N LEU A 145 -3.59 9.01 -5.10
CA LEU A 145 -4.10 7.71 -5.55
C LEU A 145 -5.09 7.86 -6.72
N MET A 146 -6.01 8.83 -6.65
CA MET A 146 -6.94 9.16 -7.73
C MET A 146 -6.20 9.63 -8.98
N LEU A 147 -5.21 10.51 -8.85
CA LEU A 147 -4.39 10.96 -9.97
C LEU A 147 -3.57 9.82 -10.58
N LEU A 148 -3.05 8.90 -9.77
CA LEU A 148 -2.34 7.72 -10.25
C LEU A 148 -3.27 6.78 -11.02
N LEU A 149 -4.46 6.50 -10.49
CA LEU A 149 -5.48 5.70 -11.17
C LEU A 149 -5.93 6.35 -12.48
N TRP A 150 -6.21 7.66 -12.44
CA TRP A 150 -6.53 8.46 -13.62
C TRP A 150 -5.42 8.36 -14.66
N PHE A 151 -4.18 8.60 -14.26
CA PHE A 151 -3.02 8.50 -15.14
C PHE A 151 -2.86 7.09 -15.73
N LEU A 152 -3.04 6.03 -14.93
CA LEU A 152 -2.94 4.65 -15.43
C LEU A 152 -4.04 4.29 -16.43
N VAL A 153 -5.28 4.75 -16.19
CA VAL A 153 -6.42 4.53 -17.10
C VAL A 153 -6.20 5.29 -18.40
N PHE A 154 -5.88 6.59 -18.33
CA PHE A 154 -5.65 7.41 -19.52
C PHE A 154 -4.38 7.02 -20.28
N ARG A 155 -3.32 6.58 -19.60
CA ARG A 155 -2.13 6.03 -20.26
C ARG A 155 -2.46 4.73 -21.01
N ARG A 156 -3.32 3.87 -20.47
CA ARG A 156 -3.77 2.65 -21.15
C ARG A 156 -4.73 2.94 -22.30
N LEU A 157 -5.58 3.96 -22.18
CA LEU A 157 -6.46 4.42 -23.26
C LEU A 157 -5.68 5.11 -24.38
N GLY A 158 -4.69 5.95 -24.07
CA GLY A 158 -3.82 6.59 -25.05
C GLY A 158 -2.90 5.61 -25.78
N GLN A 159 -2.50 4.51 -25.12
CA GLN A 159 -1.78 3.41 -25.77
C GLN A 159 -2.71 2.45 -26.54
N ALA A 160 -4.03 2.50 -26.28
CA ALA A 160 -5.05 1.75 -27.01
C ALA A 160 -5.50 2.43 -28.33
N GLY A 161 -4.85 3.54 -28.72
CA GLY A 161 -4.94 4.12 -30.07
C GLY A 161 -4.42 3.20 -31.18
N ALA A 162 -3.83 2.05 -30.84
CA ALA A 162 -3.50 0.98 -31.77
C ALA A 162 -4.02 -0.36 -31.22
N GLY A 163 -5.33 -0.59 -31.35
CA GLY A 163 -5.94 -1.92 -31.40
C GLY A 163 -5.64 -2.87 -30.23
N GLY A 164 -6.34 -2.71 -29.11
CA GLY A 164 -6.45 -3.78 -28.11
C GLY A 164 -6.33 -3.35 -26.65
N GLY A 165 -7.16 -2.39 -26.21
CA GLY A 165 -7.40 -2.21 -24.78
C GLY A 165 -8.17 -3.40 -24.18
N PHE A 166 -8.23 -3.48 -22.85
CA PHE A 166 -8.84 -4.55 -22.04
C PHE A 166 -10.26 -4.99 -22.46
N LEU A 167 -11.01 -4.16 -23.18
CA LEU A 167 -12.33 -4.47 -23.76
C LEU A 167 -12.28 -5.19 -25.13
N GLY A 168 -11.16 -5.17 -25.85
CA GLY A 168 -11.04 -5.79 -27.18
C GLY A 168 -10.89 -7.32 -27.18
N ASN A 169 -10.58 -7.91 -26.01
CA ASN A 169 -10.48 -9.37 -25.83
C ASN A 169 -11.77 -10.02 -25.31
N PHE A 170 -12.73 -9.23 -24.82
CA PHE A 170 -14.05 -9.73 -24.45
C PHE A 170 -14.97 -9.65 -25.68
N GLY A 171 -14.85 -10.62 -26.59
CA GLY A 171 -15.77 -10.69 -27.74
C GLY A 171 -15.33 -11.57 -28.90
N ARG A 172 -14.05 -11.93 -29.02
CA ARG A 172 -13.62 -12.92 -30.02
C ARG A 172 -13.77 -14.34 -29.47
N SER A 173 -15.00 -14.84 -29.41
CA SER A 173 -15.20 -16.29 -29.35
C SER A 173 -14.57 -16.90 -30.61
N ARG A 174 -13.55 -17.74 -30.43
CA ARG A 174 -12.96 -18.57 -31.51
C ARG A 174 -13.88 -19.76 -31.80
N HIS A 175 -15.17 -19.54 -32.04
CA HIS A 175 -16.00 -20.59 -32.61
C HIS A 175 -15.79 -20.59 -34.12
N ARG A 176 -15.01 -21.57 -34.57
CA ARG A 176 -14.91 -21.94 -35.98
C ARG A 176 -16.31 -22.43 -36.39
N LEU A 177 -17.01 -21.66 -37.22
CA LEU A 177 -18.21 -22.15 -37.89
C LEU A 177 -17.77 -23.28 -38.82
N THR A 178 -17.90 -24.52 -38.36
CA THR A 178 -17.89 -25.68 -39.24
C THR A 178 -19.21 -25.60 -40.01
N THR A 179 -19.17 -25.04 -41.22
CA THR A 179 -20.22 -25.30 -42.21
C THR A 179 -20.37 -26.80 -42.31
N LYS A 180 -21.60 -27.33 -42.19
CA LYS A 180 -21.88 -28.74 -42.43
C LYS A 180 -21.33 -29.07 -43.82
N GLU A 181 -20.22 -29.81 -43.84
CA GLU A 181 -19.75 -30.44 -45.06
C GLU A 181 -20.90 -31.35 -45.51
N HIS A 182 -21.39 -31.15 -46.73
CA HIS A 182 -22.43 -32.01 -47.30
C HIS A 182 -21.87 -33.44 -47.34
N VAL A 183 -22.35 -34.30 -46.44
CA VAL A 183 -22.08 -35.73 -46.48
C VAL A 183 -23.16 -36.33 -47.38
N ASP A 184 -22.86 -36.46 -48.67
CA ASP A 184 -23.69 -37.18 -49.65
C ASP A 184 -23.42 -38.70 -49.51
N VAL A 185 -23.94 -39.30 -48.44
CA VAL A 185 -23.94 -40.77 -48.27
C VAL A 185 -25.39 -41.23 -48.26
N THR A 186 -25.71 -42.20 -49.11
CA THR A 186 -27.05 -42.79 -49.22
C THR A 186 -27.12 -44.12 -48.48
N PHE A 187 -28.32 -44.60 -48.16
CA PHE A 187 -28.49 -45.90 -47.50
C PHE A 187 -28.01 -47.08 -48.37
N ASP A 188 -27.90 -46.89 -49.69
CA ASP A 188 -27.34 -47.89 -50.61
C ASP A 188 -25.84 -48.12 -50.37
N ASP A 189 -25.14 -47.13 -49.79
CA ASP A 189 -23.70 -47.18 -49.53
C ASP A 189 -23.33 -47.95 -48.25
N VAL A 190 -24.32 -48.46 -47.50
CA VAL A 190 -24.13 -49.18 -46.23
C VAL A 190 -24.44 -50.68 -46.41
N ALA A 191 -23.43 -51.56 -46.42
CA ALA A 191 -23.65 -53.01 -46.59
C ALA A 191 -23.83 -53.75 -45.25
N GLY A 192 -24.77 -54.71 -45.21
CA GLY A 192 -24.83 -55.75 -44.16
C GLY A 192 -25.67 -55.44 -42.92
N ILE A 193 -26.54 -54.42 -42.97
CA ILE A 193 -27.38 -54.02 -41.82
C ILE A 193 -28.82 -53.75 -42.29
N ASP A 194 -29.43 -54.72 -42.98
CA ASP A 194 -30.75 -54.55 -43.60
C ASP A 194 -31.85 -54.37 -42.54
N GLU A 195 -31.73 -55.01 -41.37
CA GLU A 195 -32.66 -54.85 -40.24
C GLU A 195 -32.72 -53.39 -39.74
N ALA A 196 -31.58 -52.71 -39.60
CA ALA A 196 -31.57 -51.32 -39.11
C ALA A 196 -32.00 -50.31 -40.18
N LYS A 197 -31.84 -50.64 -41.47
CA LYS A 197 -32.35 -49.81 -42.57
C LYS A 197 -33.87 -49.78 -42.59
N GLU A 198 -34.52 -50.90 -42.30
CA GLU A 198 -35.99 -51.00 -42.28
C GLU A 198 -36.58 -50.15 -41.13
N ASP A 199 -36.01 -50.26 -39.92
CA ASP A 199 -36.44 -49.47 -38.75
C ASP A 199 -36.28 -47.96 -38.98
N VAL A 200 -35.13 -47.52 -39.52
CA VAL A 200 -34.87 -46.08 -39.77
C VAL A 200 -35.65 -45.58 -40.99
N GLY A 201 -35.87 -46.42 -41.99
CA GLY A 201 -36.71 -46.14 -43.15
C GLY A 201 -38.16 -45.82 -42.75
N GLY A 202 -38.71 -46.55 -41.78
CA GLY A 202 -40.04 -46.26 -41.23
C GLY A 202 -40.15 -44.87 -40.58
N LEU A 203 -39.11 -44.41 -39.90
CA LEU A 203 -39.07 -43.05 -39.31
C LEU A 203 -38.97 -41.95 -40.37
N LEU A 204 -38.21 -42.19 -41.45
CA LEU A 204 -38.11 -41.26 -42.57
C LEU A 204 -39.44 -41.16 -43.33
N GLN A 205 -40.11 -42.29 -43.57
CA GLN A 205 -41.41 -42.30 -44.22
C GLN A 205 -42.46 -41.53 -43.40
N ALA A 206 -42.43 -41.64 -42.07
CA ALA A 206 -43.28 -40.84 -41.18
C ALA A 206 -43.01 -39.33 -41.29
N LEU A 207 -41.77 -38.91 -41.57
CA LEU A 207 -41.41 -37.50 -41.79
C LEU A 207 -41.76 -37.00 -43.19
N GLU A 208 -41.79 -37.87 -44.19
CA GLU A 208 -42.15 -37.50 -45.57
C GLU A 208 -43.68 -37.46 -45.78
N THR A 209 -44.43 -38.21 -44.98
CA THR A 209 -45.90 -38.24 -45.05
C THR A 209 -46.60 -37.23 -44.12
N ALA A 210 -45.84 -36.45 -43.33
CA ALA A 210 -46.31 -35.38 -42.44
C ALA A 210 -46.22 -34.00 -43.09
#